data_AF-X0V8T4-F1
#
_entry.id   AF-X0V8T4-F1
#
_cell.length_a   1.000
_cell.length_b   1.000
_cell.length_c   1.000
_cell.angle_alpha   90.00
_cell.angle_beta   90.00
_cell.angle_gamma   90.00
#
_symmetry.space_group_name_H-M   'P 1'
#
loop_
_entity.id
_entity.type
_entity.pdbx_description
1 polymer ?
#
loop_
_entity_poly.entity_id
_entity_poly.type
_entity_poly.pdbx_seq_one_letter_code
_entity_poly.pdbx_strand_id
1 'polypeptide(L)' 'MSDRYGALTVCLDDDFREEDMAKIVQAIEMVKHVQSIALHVTDVSHFMAESRAREWYRTKLIALLREEETP' A
#
# COMPACT_ATOMS: atom_id res chain seq x y z
N MET A 1 -14.46 -18.39 14.68
CA MET A 1 -13.04 -18.27 14.30
C MET A 1 -12.94 -17.06 13.39
N SER A 2 -12.07 -16.09 13.71
CA SER A 2 -11.78 -14.97 12.83
C SER A 2 -10.60 -15.38 11.97
N ASP A 3 -10.77 -15.37 10.65
CA ASP A 3 -9.65 -15.55 9.73
C ASP A 3 -8.71 -14.35 9.90
N ARG A 4 -7.47 -14.62 10.32
CA ARG A 4 -6.42 -13.61 10.45
C ARG A 4 -5.55 -13.67 9.20
N TYR A 5 -5.59 -12.61 8.41
CA TYR A 5 -4.75 -12.46 7.24
C TYR A 5 -3.49 -11.67 7.61
N GLY A 6 -2.32 -12.19 7.24
CA GLY A 6 -1.06 -11.46 7.32
C GLY A 6 -0.83 -10.67 6.04
N ALA A 7 -0.46 -9.40 6.15
CA ALA A 7 -0.04 -8.58 5.01
C ALA A 7 1.45 -8.26 5.14
N LEU A 8 2.19 -8.43 4.03
CA LEU A 8 3.60 -8.08 3.92
C LEU A 8 3.75 -7.07 2.78
N THR A 9 4.38 -5.94 3.05
CA THR A 9 4.72 -4.93 2.05
C THR A 9 6.22 -4.94 1.83
N VAL A 10 6.65 -5.14 0.59
CA VAL A 10 8.06 -5.11 0.18
C VAL A 10 8.25 -3.91 -0.75
N CYS A 11 9.12 -2.99 -0.35
CA CYS A 11 9.52 -1.85 -1.18
C CYS A 11 10.91 -2.13 -1.77
N LEU A 12 11.07 -1.85 -3.06
CA LEU A 12 12.32 -2.00 -3.78
C LEU A 12 12.75 -0.62 -4.27
N ASP A 13 13.94 -0.18 -3.87
CA ASP A 13 14.30 1.24 -3.94
C ASP A 13 14.92 1.68 -5.28
N ASP A 14 15.48 0.79 -6.11
CA ASP A 14 16.00 1.18 -7.44
C ASP A 14 16.28 0.00 -8.39
N ASP A 15 16.09 0.29 -9.70
CA ASP A 15 16.62 -0.39 -10.90
C ASP A 15 16.14 -1.82 -11.24
N PHE A 16 14.87 -2.12 -10.96
CA PHE A 16 14.24 -3.30 -11.55
C PHE A 16 13.53 -2.94 -12.86
N ARG A 17 13.88 -3.66 -13.93
CA ARG A 17 13.07 -3.63 -15.15
C ARG A 17 11.71 -4.24 -14.82
N GLU A 18 10.64 -3.73 -15.44
CA GLU A 18 9.28 -4.27 -15.26
C GLU A 18 9.22 -5.80 -15.50
N GLU A 19 10.07 -6.31 -16.39
CA GLU A 19 10.22 -7.75 -16.66
C GLU A 19 10.71 -8.56 -15.45
N ASP A 20 11.52 -7.98 -14.58
CA ASP A 20 12.02 -8.65 -13.38
C ASP A 20 10.97 -8.67 -12.27
N MET A 21 10.07 -7.67 -12.24
CA MET A 21 8.92 -7.67 -11.34
C MET A 21 7.98 -8.85 -11.62
N ALA A 22 7.76 -9.19 -12.89
CA ALA A 22 6.91 -10.31 -13.28
C ALA A 22 7.42 -11.65 -12.69
N LYS A 23 8.73 -11.88 -12.69
CA LYS A 23 9.35 -13.09 -12.12
C LYS A 23 9.17 -13.16 -10.62
N ILE A 24 9.26 -12.02 -9.92
CA ILE A 24 9.07 -11.94 -8.47
C ILE A 24 7.62 -12.22 -8.11
N VAL A 25 6.66 -11.61 -8.81
CA VAL A 25 5.23 -11.88 -8.61
C VAL A 25 4.95 -13.37 -8.79
N GLN A 26 5.43 -13.96 -9.88
CA GLN A 26 5.26 -15.38 -10.15
C GLN A 26 5.89 -16.28 -9.07
N ALA A 27 7.06 -15.90 -8.55
CA ALA A 27 7.70 -16.60 -7.44
C ALA A 27 6.86 -16.56 -6.15
N ILE A 28 6.23 -15.42 -5.85
CA ILE A 28 5.36 -15.25 -4.67
C ILE A 28 4.05 -16.04 -4.84
N GLU A 29 3.47 -16.10 -6.03
CA GLU A 29 2.25 -16.89 -6.30
C GLU A 29 2.45 -18.39 -6.06
N MET A 30 3.68 -18.89 -6.20
CA MET A 30 4.02 -20.29 -5.91
C MET A 30 4.09 -20.58 -4.39
N VAL A 31 4.09 -19.56 -3.53
CA VAL A 31 4.13 -19.73 -2.07
C VAL A 31 2.74 -20.13 -1.57
N LYS A 32 2.68 -21.25 -0.83
CA LYS A 32 1.44 -21.75 -0.26
C LYS A 32 0.83 -20.72 0.70
N HIS A 33 -0.49 -20.51 0.59
CA HIS A 33 -1.29 -19.56 1.39
C HIS A 33 -1.17 -18.08 1.02
N VAL A 34 -0.50 -17.74 -0.10
CA VAL A 34 -0.67 -16.41 -0.70
C VAL A 34 -2.05 -16.34 -1.35
N GLN A 35 -2.88 -15.40 -0.89
CA GLN A 35 -4.24 -15.21 -1.41
C GLN A 35 -4.29 -14.19 -2.55
N SER A 36 -3.52 -13.10 -2.44
CA SER A 36 -3.48 -12.04 -3.43
C SER A 36 -2.16 -11.30 -3.38
N ILE A 37 -1.78 -10.71 -4.52
CA ILE A 37 -0.60 -9.85 -4.66
C ILE A 37 -1.07 -8.58 -5.39
N ALA A 38 -0.72 -7.42 -4.84
CA ALA A 38 -0.92 -6.14 -5.49
C ALA A 38 0.45 -5.54 -5.82
N LEU A 39 0.77 -5.44 -7.11
CA LEU A 39 1.99 -4.79 -7.57
C LEU A 39 1.72 -3.30 -7.78
N HIS A 40 2.55 -2.46 -7.15
CA HIS A 40 2.54 -1.03 -7.34
C HIS A 40 3.91 -0.61 -7.89
N VAL A 41 3.98 -0.38 -9.20
CA VAL A 41 5.15 0.23 -9.83
C VAL A 41 4.94 1.73 -9.78
N THR A 42 5.56 2.37 -8.81
CA THR A 42 5.50 3.83 -8.63
C THR A 42 6.88 4.33 -8.30
N ASP A 43 7.26 5.46 -8.87
CA ASP A 43 8.39 6.24 -8.37
C ASP A 43 8.16 6.48 -6.87
N VAL A 44 9.13 6.08 -6.03
CA VAL A 44 9.04 6.17 -4.55
C VAL A 44 8.65 7.58 -4.12
N SER A 45 9.12 8.60 -4.85
CA SER A 45 8.78 9.99 -4.60
C SER A 45 7.28 10.28 -4.81
N HIS A 46 6.67 9.68 -5.84
CA HIS A 46 5.25 9.82 -6.15
C HIS A 46 4.38 9.10 -5.11
N PHE A 47 4.75 7.87 -4.70
CA PHE A 47 3.99 7.13 -3.69
C PHE A 47 4.02 7.82 -2.33
N MET A 48 5.18 8.35 -1.93
CA MET A 48 5.30 9.15 -0.71
C MET A 48 4.49 10.45 -0.78
N ALA A 49 4.48 11.12 -1.94
CA ALA A 49 3.68 12.33 -2.15
C ALA A 49 2.17 12.03 -2.05
N GLU A 50 1.69 10.96 -2.70
CA GLU A 50 0.28 10.56 -2.64
C GLU A 50 -0.13 10.16 -1.22
N SER A 51 0.69 9.36 -0.55
CA SER A 51 0.43 8.93 0.83
C SER A 51 0.33 10.11 1.79
N ARG A 52 1.24 11.09 1.67
CA ARG A 52 1.20 12.33 2.46
C ARG A 52 -0.04 13.16 2.15
N ALA A 53 -0.41 13.29 0.88
CA ALA A 53 -1.60 14.03 0.48
C ALA A 53 -2.86 13.37 1.05
N ARG A 54 -2.98 12.04 0.95
CA ARG A 54 -4.12 11.28 1.47
C ARG A 54 -4.26 11.43 2.99
N GLU A 55 -3.15 11.34 3.72
CA GLU A 55 -3.15 11.52 5.18
C GLU A 55 -3.48 12.96 5.58
N TRP A 56 -3.01 13.95 4.80
CA TRP A 56 -3.34 15.36 5.03
C TRP A 56 -4.84 15.62 4.88
N TYR A 57 -5.46 15.12 3.81
CA TYR A 57 -6.91 15.22 3.61
C TYR A 57 -7.69 14.47 4.69
N ARG A 58 -7.26 13.26 5.05
CA ARG A 58 -7.89 12.47 6.11
C ARG A 58 -7.88 13.22 7.44
N THR A 59 -6.75 13.82 7.81
CA THR A 59 -6.62 14.61 9.03
C THR A 59 -7.58 15.80 9.03
N LYS A 60 -7.68 16.52 7.91
CA LYS A 60 -8.60 17.66 7.73
C LYS A 60 -10.07 17.23 7.87
N LEU A 61 -10.45 16.11 7.26
CA LEU A 61 -11.81 15.58 7.35
C LEU A 61 -12.17 15.16 8.77
N ILE A 62 -11.25 14.49 9.48
CA ILE A 62 -11.44 14.11 10.89
C ILE A 62 -11.58 15.36 11.78
N ALA A 63 -10.79 16.40 11.53
CA ALA A 63 -10.87 17.65 12.28
C ALA A 63 -12.24 18.34 12.12
N LEU A 64 -12.73 18.46 10.87
CA LEU A 64 -14.06 19.02 10.57
C LEU A 64 -15.17 18.23 11.27
N LEU A 65 -15.14 16.91 11.19
CA LEU A 65 -16.14 16.06 11.84
C LEU A 65 -16.15 16.22 13.37
N ARG A 66 -14.99 16.46 13.99
CA ARG A 66 -14.90 16.70 15.44
C ARG A 66 -15.34 18.11 15.85
N GLU A 67 -15.14 19.11 15.00
CA GLU A 67 -15.64 20.46 15.24
C GLU A 67 -17.16 20.52 15.21
N GLU A 68 -17.83 19.77 14.33
CA GLU A 68 -19.30 19.67 14.29
C GLU A 68 -19.92 18.93 15.49
N GLU A 69 -19.15 18.09 16.19
CA GLU A 69 -19.60 17.37 17.40
C GLU A 69 -19.55 18.21 18.68
N THR A 70 -19.03 19.45 18.62
CA THR A 70 -18.99 20.36 19.77
C THR A 70 -20.08 21.43 19.61
N PRO A 71 -21.11 21.48 20.48
CA PRO A 71 -22.22 22.44 20.37
C PRO A 71 -21.81 23.89 20.64
#